data_AF-A0A1Q7DZG2-F1
#
_entry.id   AF-A0A1Q7DZG2-F1
#
_cell.length_a   1.000
_cell.length_b   1.000
_cell.length_c   1.000
_cell.angle_alpha   90.00
_cell.angle_beta   90.00
_cell.angle_gamma   90.00
#
_symmetry.space_group_name_H-M   'P 1'
#
loop_
_entity.id
_entity.type
_entity.pdbx_description
1 polymer ?
#
loop_
_entity_poly.entity_id
_entity_poly.type
_entity_poly.pdbx_seq_one_letter_code
_entity_poly.pdbx_strand_id
1 'polypeptide(L)'
;MRLSLFLLPLFCAGASAQTTASHLFLEHEPVTLTLETDLHALRGDRGKERKEHPGTLRYGTGSDTGSIAVKLRTRGIFRLKTCGFPPIRLDLPSHKVDGTPFAGEDRLKLVTHCQKDRLSERNLLREYALYRVLNAVTDTSFRVRLAHVTYIDSARHDTITRYGFLIESDTALADRIASTPVRANNVYDPVIEPSYMTLVAVFQYLIGNNDWSVWGRHNIAVFQKTADPRPLLGVPYDFDFSGAVNAPYATPPPQVPVKTVRERWYRGFCQPDSVLQGALARFRAAKDSIYANVRAVPDLPEGDVRNVLEYFDDFFKVLENPGAVRREFVRNCRSLQLR
;
A
#
# COMPACT_ATOMS: atom_id res chain seq x y z
N MET A 1 -53.12 54.43 -16.14
CA MET A 1 -52.37 53.20 -16.47
C MET A 1 -51.16 53.11 -15.56
N ARG A 2 -51.18 52.23 -14.54
CA ARG A 2 -50.01 51.90 -13.72
C ARG A 2 -49.48 50.55 -14.21
N LEU A 3 -48.24 50.54 -14.71
CA LEU A 3 -47.56 49.36 -15.23
C LEU A 3 -46.84 48.68 -14.06
N SER A 4 -47.28 47.49 -13.67
CA SER A 4 -46.60 46.67 -12.66
C SER A 4 -45.53 45.82 -13.33
N LEU A 5 -44.26 46.08 -12.99
CA LEU A 5 -43.10 45.32 -13.47
C LEU A 5 -42.87 44.12 -12.54
N PHE A 6 -43.09 42.90 -13.02
CA PHE A 6 -42.74 41.67 -12.31
C PHE A 6 -41.26 41.34 -12.55
N LEU A 7 -40.46 41.33 -11.48
CA LEU A 7 -39.07 40.87 -11.51
C LEU A 7 -39.05 39.35 -11.19
N LEU A 8 -38.68 38.51 -12.14
CA LEU A 8 -38.41 37.09 -11.89
C LEU A 8 -36.96 36.93 -11.37
N PRO A 9 -36.72 36.17 -10.28
CA PRO A 9 -35.37 35.90 -9.82
C PRO A 9 -34.71 34.85 -10.73
N LEU A 10 -33.57 35.21 -11.29
CA LEU A 10 -32.72 34.31 -12.06
C LEU A 10 -31.99 33.38 -11.08
N PHE A 11 -32.45 32.13 -10.95
CA PHE A 11 -31.71 31.10 -10.23
C PHE A 11 -30.52 30.65 -11.09
N CYS A 12 -29.33 31.16 -10.80
CA CYS A 12 -28.08 30.56 -11.28
C CYS A 12 -27.90 29.20 -10.59
N ALA A 13 -28.26 28.13 -11.29
CA ALA A 13 -27.83 26.78 -10.92
C ALA A 13 -26.31 26.70 -11.13
N GLY A 14 -25.55 26.83 -10.04
CA GLY A 14 -24.13 26.53 -10.04
C GLY A 14 -23.96 25.04 -10.32
N ALA A 15 -23.43 24.69 -11.49
CA ALA A 15 -22.97 23.34 -11.76
C ALA A 15 -21.84 23.03 -10.77
N SER A 16 -22.09 22.16 -9.80
CA SER A 16 -21.00 21.61 -9.00
C SER A 16 -20.10 20.81 -9.95
N ALA A 17 -18.84 21.21 -10.09
CA ALA A 17 -17.85 20.36 -10.71
C ALA A 17 -17.80 19.05 -9.91
N GLN A 18 -18.37 17.98 -10.49
CA GLN A 18 -18.18 16.64 -9.97
C GLN A 18 -16.72 16.29 -10.20
N THR A 19 -15.93 16.35 -9.14
CA THR A 19 -14.59 15.77 -9.11
C THR A 19 -14.74 14.29 -9.46
N THR A 20 -14.39 13.93 -10.69
CA THR A 20 -14.38 12.52 -11.11
C THR A 20 -13.35 11.80 -10.25
N ALA A 21 -13.80 10.82 -9.47
CA ALA A 21 -12.93 10.02 -8.61
C ALA A 21 -11.86 9.30 -9.46
N SER A 22 -10.63 9.20 -8.94
CA SER A 22 -9.53 8.42 -9.52
C SER A 22 -10.01 7.07 -10.04
N HIS A 23 -9.80 6.77 -11.32
CA HIS A 23 -9.93 5.40 -11.82
C HIS A 23 -8.60 4.63 -11.79
N LEU A 24 -7.48 5.28 -11.43
CA LEU A 24 -6.14 4.66 -11.43
C LEU A 24 -6.14 3.32 -10.71
N PHE A 25 -6.76 3.22 -9.52
CA PHE A 25 -6.75 2.01 -8.69
C PHE A 25 -8.01 1.14 -8.81
N LEU A 26 -8.95 1.49 -9.69
CA LEU A 26 -10.13 0.67 -9.97
C LEU A 26 -9.80 -0.43 -10.98
N GLU A 27 -8.83 -0.17 -11.85
CA GLU A 27 -8.35 -1.13 -12.83
C GLU A 27 -7.21 -1.99 -12.27
N HIS A 28 -7.13 -3.23 -12.75
CA HIS A 28 -6.12 -4.19 -12.30
C HIS A 28 -5.03 -4.46 -13.32
N GLU A 29 -5.28 -4.13 -14.59
CA GLU A 29 -4.29 -4.26 -15.65
C GLU A 29 -3.10 -3.33 -15.42
N PRO A 30 -1.87 -3.78 -15.70
CA PRO A 30 -0.69 -2.94 -15.55
C PRO A 30 -0.82 -1.63 -16.34
N VAL A 31 -0.56 -0.50 -15.68
CA VAL A 31 -0.53 0.79 -16.35
C VAL A 31 0.83 1.00 -17.03
N THR A 32 0.82 1.44 -18.28
CA THR A 32 2.04 1.87 -18.98
C THR A 32 2.38 3.29 -18.58
N LEU A 33 3.59 3.50 -18.05
CA LEU A 33 4.09 4.80 -17.64
C LEU A 33 5.45 5.07 -18.29
N THR A 34 5.68 6.32 -18.68
CA THR A 34 7.01 6.82 -19.00
C THR A 34 7.36 7.94 -18.04
N LEU A 35 8.51 7.82 -17.39
CA LEU A 35 8.99 8.77 -16.40
C LEU A 35 10.34 9.34 -16.85
N GLU A 36 10.33 10.61 -17.21
CA GLU A 36 11.47 11.32 -17.77
C GLU A 36 11.99 12.38 -16.78
N THR A 37 13.26 12.28 -16.40
CA THR A 37 13.95 13.20 -15.46
C THR A 37 15.46 13.00 -15.58
N ASP A 38 16.26 13.86 -14.93
CA ASP A 38 17.67 13.56 -14.65
C ASP A 38 17.73 12.41 -13.62
N LEU A 39 17.76 11.16 -14.12
CA LEU A 39 17.74 9.97 -13.27
C LEU A 39 19.06 9.82 -12.53
N HIS A 40 20.16 10.31 -13.09
CA HIS A 40 21.45 10.28 -12.43
C HIS A 40 21.43 11.11 -11.15
N ALA A 41 20.97 12.37 -11.23
CA ALA A 41 20.84 13.25 -10.08
C ALA A 41 19.82 12.71 -9.07
N LEU A 42 18.64 12.26 -9.52
CA LEU A 42 17.61 11.71 -8.64
C LEU A 42 18.12 10.50 -7.86
N ARG A 43 18.74 9.52 -8.53
CA ARG A 43 19.23 8.28 -7.87
C ARG A 43 20.43 8.52 -6.95
N GLY A 44 21.22 9.55 -7.25
CA GLY A 44 22.34 10.00 -6.41
C GLY A 44 21.89 10.76 -5.16
N ASP A 45 20.70 11.37 -5.19
CA ASP A 45 20.13 12.08 -4.06
C ASP A 45 19.59 11.10 -2.99
N ARG A 46 20.50 10.68 -2.10
CA ARG A 46 20.23 9.73 -1.01
C ARG A 46 20.47 10.34 0.37
N GLY A 47 20.65 11.65 0.43
CA GLY A 47 20.92 12.39 1.66
C GLY A 47 19.76 12.38 2.65
N LYS A 48 19.99 12.93 3.85
CA LYS A 48 18.89 13.18 4.81
C LYS A 48 17.89 14.17 4.22
N GLU A 49 18.40 15.25 3.63
CA GLU A 49 17.65 16.33 2.99
C GLU A 49 17.61 16.15 1.47
N ARG A 50 16.80 15.19 1.02
CA ARG A 50 16.55 14.95 -0.40
C ARG A 50 15.70 16.07 -1.01
N LYS A 51 16.08 16.48 -2.22
CA LYS A 51 15.42 17.53 -2.99
C LYS A 51 14.33 16.95 -3.88
N GLU A 52 13.47 17.83 -4.36
CA GLU A 52 12.51 17.52 -5.41
C GLU A 52 13.18 17.73 -6.77
N HIS A 53 13.10 16.73 -7.65
CA HIS A 53 13.66 16.74 -9.00
C HIS A 53 12.51 16.90 -10.00
N PRO A 54 12.53 17.90 -10.89
CA PRO A 54 11.47 18.07 -11.88
C PRO A 54 11.51 16.93 -12.90
N GLY A 55 10.35 16.44 -13.30
CA GLY A 55 10.24 15.44 -14.34
C GLY A 55 8.89 15.47 -15.04
N THR A 56 8.75 14.57 -16.01
CA THR A 56 7.51 14.40 -16.76
C THR A 56 7.02 12.97 -16.64
N LEU A 57 5.77 12.81 -16.21
CA LEU A 57 5.06 11.54 -16.19
C LEU A 57 4.15 11.48 -17.41
N ARG A 58 4.35 10.50 -18.28
CA ARG A 58 3.41 10.14 -19.34
C ARG A 58 2.72 8.84 -18.96
N TYR A 59 1.46 8.71 -19.31
CA TYR A 59 0.66 7.54 -18.96
C TYR A 59 -0.22 7.10 -20.13
N GLY A 60 -0.66 5.86 -20.05
CA GLY A 60 -1.68 5.27 -20.92
C GLY A 60 -1.16 4.74 -22.25
N THR A 61 -2.08 4.12 -22.98
CA THR A 61 -1.97 3.76 -24.39
C THR A 61 -3.32 4.06 -25.06
N GLY A 62 -3.35 4.51 -26.31
CA GLY A 62 -4.62 4.86 -26.99
C GLY A 62 -5.20 6.21 -26.58
N SER A 63 -6.50 6.28 -26.23
CA SER A 63 -7.23 7.55 -26.00
C SER A 63 -7.08 8.14 -24.59
N ASP A 64 -6.67 7.36 -23.59
CA ASP A 64 -6.42 7.81 -22.21
C ASP A 64 -4.92 8.08 -21.99
N THR A 65 -4.32 8.80 -22.93
CA THR A 65 -2.91 9.18 -22.87
C THR A 65 -2.75 10.63 -22.47
N GLY A 66 -1.79 10.92 -21.60
CA GLY A 66 -1.50 12.28 -21.21
C GLY A 66 -0.08 12.47 -20.68
N SER A 67 0.23 13.73 -20.38
CA SER A 67 1.52 14.15 -19.83
C SER A 67 1.30 15.10 -18.67
N ILE A 68 1.92 14.79 -17.54
CA ILE A 68 1.84 15.58 -16.30
C ILE A 68 3.27 15.97 -15.91
N ALA A 69 3.49 17.25 -15.68
CA ALA A 69 4.71 17.72 -15.04
C ALA A 69 4.65 17.32 -13.55
N VAL A 70 5.66 16.61 -13.07
CA VAL A 70 5.72 16.05 -11.72
C VAL A 70 7.01 16.44 -11.02
N LYS A 71 7.04 16.31 -9.70
CA LYS A 71 8.30 16.33 -8.96
C LYS A 71 8.59 14.95 -8.40
N LEU A 72 9.85 14.58 -8.42
CA LEU A 72 10.34 13.28 -8.02
C LEU A 72 11.28 13.40 -6.84
N ARG A 73 11.16 12.46 -5.91
CA ARG A 73 12.08 12.37 -4.79
C ARG A 73 12.30 10.92 -4.39
N THR A 74 13.54 10.56 -4.06
CA THR A 74 13.83 9.23 -3.50
C THR A 74 13.20 9.06 -2.12
N ARG A 75 12.62 7.90 -1.85
CA ARG A 75 11.96 7.58 -0.57
C ARG A 75 12.53 6.33 0.09
N GLY A 76 12.04 6.05 1.30
CA GLY A 76 12.43 4.88 2.08
C GLY A 76 13.68 5.10 2.93
N ILE A 77 14.02 4.06 3.69
CA ILE A 77 15.19 4.01 4.60
C ILE A 77 16.12 2.88 4.18
N PHE A 78 15.63 1.64 4.19
CA PHE A 78 16.42 0.46 3.82
C PHE A 78 16.75 0.45 2.33
N ARG A 79 15.72 0.40 1.48
CA ARG A 79 15.85 0.39 0.01
C ARG A 79 16.57 1.62 -0.55
N LEU A 80 16.52 2.76 0.14
CA LEU A 80 17.31 3.95 -0.24
C LEU A 80 18.82 3.68 -0.17
N LYS A 81 19.26 2.92 0.83
CA LYS A 81 20.68 2.59 1.07
C LYS A 81 21.13 1.41 0.21
N THR A 82 20.27 0.41 0.03
CA THR A 82 20.66 -0.88 -0.54
C THR A 82 20.36 -1.02 -2.04
N CYS A 83 19.33 -0.35 -2.56
CA CYS A 83 18.93 -0.49 -3.96
C CYS A 83 19.84 0.30 -4.91
N GLY A 84 20.14 -0.26 -6.08
CA GLY A 84 20.72 0.48 -7.19
C GLY A 84 19.75 1.53 -7.76
N PHE A 85 18.45 1.24 -7.73
CA PHE A 85 17.37 2.12 -8.12
C PHE A 85 16.37 2.27 -6.95
N PRO A 86 16.43 3.35 -6.16
CA PRO A 86 15.59 3.48 -4.97
C PRO A 86 14.11 3.69 -5.34
N PRO A 87 13.18 3.43 -4.41
CA PRO A 87 11.78 3.77 -4.60
C PRO A 87 11.59 5.28 -4.69
N ILE A 88 10.59 5.71 -5.46
CA ILE A 88 10.36 7.11 -5.81
C ILE A 88 9.02 7.56 -5.24
N ARG A 89 8.97 8.80 -4.78
CA ARG A 89 7.73 9.55 -4.56
C ARG A 89 7.48 10.43 -5.77
N LEU A 90 6.26 10.38 -6.30
CA LEU A 90 5.78 11.24 -7.37
C LEU A 90 4.85 12.27 -6.74
N ASP A 91 5.26 13.53 -6.72
CA ASP A 91 4.43 14.67 -6.31
C ASP A 91 3.71 15.21 -7.55
N LEU A 92 2.39 14.98 -7.56
CA LEU A 92 1.49 15.39 -8.62
C LEU A 92 0.96 16.80 -8.32
N PRO A 93 0.85 17.67 -9.32
CA PRO A 93 0.14 18.93 -9.17
C PRO A 93 -1.35 18.66 -9.01
N SER A 94 -1.83 18.55 -7.76
CA SER A 94 -3.19 18.09 -7.40
C SER A 94 -4.34 18.71 -8.22
N HIS A 95 -4.25 20.00 -8.56
CA HIS A 95 -5.28 20.69 -9.37
C HIS A 95 -5.16 20.48 -10.90
N LYS A 96 -4.11 19.80 -11.37
CA LYS A 96 -3.85 19.53 -12.80
C LYS A 96 -4.00 18.06 -13.17
N VAL A 97 -4.44 17.22 -12.23
CA VAL A 97 -4.70 15.80 -12.49
C VAL A 97 -6.19 15.47 -12.56
N ASP A 98 -7.06 16.47 -12.39
CA ASP A 98 -8.50 16.33 -12.64
C ASP A 98 -8.75 15.94 -14.10
N GLY A 99 -9.67 14.99 -14.32
CA GLY A 99 -9.95 14.44 -15.66
C GLY A 99 -8.87 13.50 -16.20
N THR A 100 -7.86 13.15 -15.39
CA THR A 100 -6.86 12.11 -15.70
C THR A 100 -7.09 10.88 -14.82
N PRO A 101 -6.45 9.72 -15.10
CA PRO A 101 -6.47 8.58 -14.18
C PRO A 101 -6.06 8.91 -12.76
N PHE A 102 -5.23 9.94 -12.58
CA PHE A 102 -4.66 10.34 -11.29
C PHE A 102 -5.53 11.32 -10.49
N ALA A 103 -6.78 11.58 -10.90
CA ALA A 103 -7.66 12.54 -10.22
C ALA A 103 -7.83 12.19 -8.73
N GLY A 104 -7.64 13.15 -7.82
CA GLY A 104 -7.69 12.91 -6.37
C GLY A 104 -6.40 12.35 -5.74
N GLU A 105 -5.41 11.97 -6.54
CA GLU A 105 -4.07 11.65 -6.04
C GLU A 105 -3.23 12.93 -5.89
N ASP A 106 -2.46 13.02 -4.79
CA ASP A 106 -1.50 14.10 -4.56
C ASP A 106 -0.07 13.58 -4.69
N ARG A 107 0.28 12.55 -3.92
CA ARG A 107 1.65 12.11 -3.74
C ARG A 107 1.72 10.59 -3.73
N LEU A 108 1.91 10.04 -4.92
CA LEU A 108 2.01 8.61 -5.12
C LEU A 108 3.36 8.08 -4.69
N LYS A 109 3.36 6.86 -4.15
CA LYS A 109 4.57 6.09 -3.90
C LYS A 109 4.73 5.12 -5.06
N LEU A 110 5.84 5.21 -5.78
CA LEU A 110 6.26 4.24 -6.79
C LEU A 110 7.30 3.31 -6.18
N VAL A 111 6.90 2.06 -5.96
CA VAL A 111 7.84 0.97 -5.62
C VAL A 111 8.51 0.54 -6.92
N THR A 112 9.84 0.54 -6.92
CA THR A 112 10.67 0.33 -8.10
C THR A 112 11.40 -1.01 -8.02
N HIS A 113 11.91 -1.49 -9.16
CA HIS A 113 12.63 -2.75 -9.32
C HIS A 113 13.84 -2.97 -8.38
N CYS A 114 14.31 -1.95 -7.65
CA CYS A 114 15.43 -1.96 -6.70
C CYS A 114 16.79 -2.32 -7.32
N GLN A 115 16.97 -3.53 -7.82
CA GLN A 115 18.16 -4.02 -8.52
C GLN A 115 17.83 -4.44 -9.95
N LYS A 116 18.87 -4.53 -10.81
CA LYS A 116 18.69 -4.86 -12.23
C LYS A 116 18.34 -6.33 -12.50
N ASP A 117 18.56 -7.21 -11.52
CA ASP A 117 18.34 -8.65 -11.67
C ASP A 117 16.87 -9.05 -11.54
N ARG A 118 16.54 -10.23 -12.11
CA ARG A 118 15.17 -10.77 -12.12
C ARG A 118 14.66 -11.14 -10.73
N LEU A 119 15.54 -11.48 -9.79
CA LEU A 119 15.11 -11.87 -8.45
C LEU A 119 14.52 -10.67 -7.69
N SER A 120 15.13 -9.49 -7.87
CA SER A 120 14.61 -8.25 -7.32
C SER A 120 13.23 -7.89 -7.89
N GLU A 121 13.02 -8.06 -9.19
CA GLU A 121 11.71 -7.84 -9.82
C GLU A 121 10.65 -8.86 -9.32
N ARG A 122 11.04 -10.13 -9.13
CA ARG A 122 10.16 -11.15 -8.50
C ARG A 122 9.81 -10.83 -7.04
N ASN A 123 10.70 -10.20 -6.28
CA ASN A 123 10.37 -9.69 -4.93
C ASN A 123 9.29 -8.61 -5.01
N LEU A 124 9.43 -7.67 -5.96
CA LEU A 124 8.47 -6.60 -6.18
C LEU A 124 7.08 -7.13 -6.56
N LEU A 125 7.01 -8.12 -7.46
CA LEU A 125 5.74 -8.73 -7.88
C LEU A 125 5.06 -9.48 -6.73
N ARG A 126 5.83 -10.19 -5.89
CA ARG A 126 5.29 -10.83 -4.67
C ARG A 126 4.79 -9.81 -3.67
N GLU A 127 5.53 -8.72 -3.45
CA GLU A 127 5.10 -7.63 -2.56
C GLU A 127 3.80 -6.99 -3.06
N TYR A 128 3.70 -6.70 -4.36
CA TYR A 128 2.47 -6.23 -5.00
C TYR A 128 1.28 -7.17 -4.73
N ALA A 129 1.50 -8.48 -4.84
CA ALA A 129 0.47 -9.48 -4.55
C ALA A 129 -0.07 -9.34 -3.11
N LEU A 130 0.79 -9.04 -2.13
CA LEU A 130 0.38 -8.95 -0.73
C LEU A 130 -0.52 -7.75 -0.44
N TYR A 131 -0.33 -6.62 -1.14
CA TYR A 131 -1.27 -5.51 -1.09
C TYR A 131 -2.66 -5.93 -1.61
N ARG A 132 -2.68 -6.64 -2.75
CA ARG A 132 -3.91 -7.16 -3.35
C ARG A 132 -4.62 -8.18 -2.45
N VAL A 133 -3.86 -9.03 -1.77
CA VAL A 133 -4.35 -9.97 -0.74
C VAL A 133 -5.02 -9.20 0.40
N LEU A 134 -4.41 -8.12 0.90
CA LEU A 134 -5.04 -7.30 1.95
C LEU A 134 -6.32 -6.61 1.46
N ASN A 135 -6.34 -6.10 0.21
CA ASN A 135 -7.52 -5.48 -0.38
C ASN A 135 -8.72 -6.45 -0.43
N ALA A 136 -8.47 -7.76 -0.60
CA ALA A 136 -9.53 -8.78 -0.60
C ALA A 136 -10.15 -9.02 0.79
N VAL A 137 -9.47 -8.62 1.86
CA VAL A 137 -9.92 -8.87 3.25
C VAL A 137 -10.52 -7.60 3.87
N THR A 138 -10.13 -6.41 3.39
CA THR A 138 -10.64 -5.13 3.90
C THR A 138 -10.47 -3.98 2.92
N ASP A 139 -11.49 -3.12 2.83
CA ASP A 139 -11.39 -1.84 2.14
C ASP A 139 -10.48 -0.84 2.87
N THR A 140 -10.27 -0.99 4.18
CA THR A 140 -9.35 -0.16 4.96
C THR A 140 -7.91 -0.62 4.70
N SER A 141 -7.42 -0.40 3.50
CA SER A 141 -6.09 -0.80 3.03
C SER A 141 -5.69 0.08 1.85
N PHE A 142 -4.40 0.31 1.64
CA PHE A 142 -3.96 1.02 0.43
C PHE A 142 -4.25 0.19 -0.81
N ARG A 143 -4.86 0.82 -1.83
CA ARG A 143 -4.94 0.21 -3.15
C ARG A 143 -3.61 0.34 -3.89
N VAL A 144 -3.38 -0.60 -4.80
CA VAL A 144 -2.16 -0.65 -5.62
C VAL A 144 -2.46 -0.97 -7.07
N ARG A 145 -1.62 -0.47 -7.97
CA ARG A 145 -1.66 -0.82 -9.39
C ARG A 145 -0.27 -1.10 -9.92
N LEU A 146 -0.11 -2.25 -10.58
CA LEU A 146 1.14 -2.62 -11.22
C LEU A 146 1.38 -1.69 -12.40
N ALA A 147 2.63 -1.41 -12.71
CA ALA A 147 3.02 -0.53 -13.80
C ALA A 147 4.22 -1.08 -14.57
N HIS A 148 4.16 -0.98 -15.89
CA HIS A 148 5.36 -1.03 -16.72
C HIS A 148 5.90 0.38 -16.84
N VAL A 149 7.03 0.64 -16.21
CA VAL A 149 7.62 1.98 -16.16
C VAL A 149 8.84 2.05 -17.03
N THR A 150 8.78 2.89 -18.06
CA THR A 150 9.91 3.30 -18.89
C THR A 150 10.55 4.53 -18.27
N TYR A 151 11.74 4.39 -17.72
CA TYR A 151 12.51 5.49 -17.14
C TYR A 151 13.46 6.04 -18.20
N ILE A 152 13.36 7.33 -18.51
CA ILE A 152 14.23 8.04 -19.46
C ILE A 152 15.15 8.97 -18.66
N ASP A 153 16.46 8.77 -18.76
CA ASP A 153 17.48 9.64 -18.17
C ASP A 153 17.78 10.79 -19.13
N SER A 154 17.24 11.97 -18.87
CA SER A 154 17.48 13.14 -19.74
C SER A 154 18.92 13.63 -19.70
N ALA A 155 19.71 13.29 -18.66
CA ALA A 155 21.11 13.69 -18.56
C ALA A 155 22.05 12.72 -19.30
N ARG A 156 21.66 11.46 -19.45
CA ARG A 156 22.52 10.40 -20.02
C ARG A 156 21.98 9.75 -21.30
N HIS A 157 20.77 10.11 -21.73
CA HIS A 157 20.07 9.51 -22.87
C HIS A 157 19.95 7.98 -22.75
N ASP A 158 19.86 7.46 -21.52
CA ASP A 158 19.64 6.04 -21.23
C ASP A 158 18.15 5.81 -20.98
N THR A 159 17.66 4.63 -21.36
CA THR A 159 16.26 4.25 -21.17
C THR A 159 16.18 2.82 -20.63
N ILE A 160 15.37 2.65 -19.58
CA ILE A 160 15.17 1.34 -18.97
C ILE A 160 13.69 1.12 -18.67
N THR A 161 13.16 -0.03 -19.07
CA THR A 161 11.79 -0.43 -18.79
C THR A 161 11.78 -1.55 -17.76
N ARG A 162 11.04 -1.37 -16.66
CA ARG A 162 10.93 -2.36 -15.58
C ARG A 162 9.55 -2.34 -14.96
N TYR A 163 9.20 -3.41 -14.26
CA TYR A 163 8.05 -3.36 -13.37
C TYR A 163 8.27 -2.38 -12.21
N GLY A 164 7.20 -1.70 -11.86
CA GLY A 164 7.00 -0.98 -10.62
C GLY A 164 5.55 -1.12 -10.19
N PHE A 165 5.18 -0.63 -9.01
CA PHE A 165 3.77 -0.46 -8.69
C PHE A 165 3.53 0.84 -7.92
N LEU A 166 2.38 1.44 -8.22
CA LEU A 166 1.89 2.63 -7.53
C LEU A 166 1.10 2.19 -6.30
N ILE A 167 1.24 2.94 -5.22
CA ILE A 167 0.42 2.83 -4.01
C ILE A 167 -0.40 4.11 -3.89
N GLU A 168 -1.71 3.95 -3.66
CA GLU A 168 -2.68 5.00 -3.36
C GLU A 168 -2.11 5.99 -2.34
N SER A 169 -2.35 7.28 -2.56
CA SER A 169 -1.85 8.30 -1.64
C SER A 169 -2.57 8.23 -0.29
N ASP A 170 -1.91 8.75 0.75
CA ASP A 170 -2.53 8.84 2.07
C ASP A 170 -3.79 9.71 2.02
N THR A 171 -3.81 10.74 1.15
CA THR A 171 -4.96 11.65 0.97
C THR A 171 -6.13 10.91 0.32
N ALA A 172 -5.89 10.22 -0.80
CA ALA A 172 -6.92 9.45 -1.50
C ALA A 172 -7.50 8.32 -0.64
N LEU A 173 -6.63 7.59 0.10
CA LEU A 173 -7.08 6.60 1.07
C LEU A 173 -7.94 7.25 2.15
N ALA A 174 -7.48 8.37 2.74
CA ALA A 174 -8.17 9.04 3.83
C ALA A 174 -9.61 9.40 3.45
N ASP A 175 -9.79 9.96 2.25
CA ASP A 175 -11.09 10.31 1.69
C ASP A 175 -11.96 9.05 1.49
N ARG A 176 -11.40 8.01 0.86
CA ARG A 176 -12.11 6.76 0.57
C ARG A 176 -12.63 6.05 1.83
N ILE A 177 -11.86 6.08 2.92
CA ILE A 177 -12.27 5.47 4.19
C ILE A 177 -12.90 6.49 5.15
N ALA A 178 -13.26 7.70 4.68
CA ALA A 178 -13.82 8.80 5.46
C ALA A 178 -13.07 9.02 6.79
N SER A 179 -11.82 9.45 6.65
CA SER A 179 -10.86 9.65 7.73
C SER A 179 -9.91 10.80 7.43
N THR A 180 -9.02 11.14 8.36
CA THR A 180 -7.92 12.08 8.15
C THR A 180 -6.58 11.45 8.57
N PRO A 181 -5.46 11.76 7.88
CA PRO A 181 -4.16 11.22 8.26
C PRO A 181 -3.66 11.78 9.61
N VAL A 182 -3.16 10.91 10.49
CA VAL A 182 -2.56 11.28 11.78
C VAL A 182 -1.04 11.24 11.66
N ARG A 183 -0.39 12.38 11.94
CA ARG A 183 1.08 12.54 11.83
C ARG A 183 1.83 12.47 13.15
N ALA A 184 1.14 12.35 14.28
CA ALA A 184 1.77 12.20 15.59
C ALA A 184 2.51 10.85 15.69
N ASN A 185 3.69 10.85 16.32
CA ASN A 185 4.38 9.63 16.72
C ASN A 185 3.92 9.20 18.12
N ASN A 186 4.31 8.00 18.57
CA ASN A 186 3.96 7.45 19.88
C ASN A 186 2.46 7.19 20.06
N VAL A 187 1.77 6.83 18.97
CA VAL A 187 0.39 6.32 19.06
C VAL A 187 0.45 4.95 19.70
N TYR A 188 -0.28 4.77 20.80
CA TYR A 188 -0.28 3.50 21.52
C TYR A 188 -1.15 2.48 20.75
N ASP A 189 -0.59 1.32 20.41
CA ASP A 189 -1.27 0.23 19.66
C ASP A 189 -2.71 -0.04 20.16
N PRO A 190 -2.94 -0.15 21.49
CA PRO A 190 -4.28 -0.43 22.05
C PRO A 190 -5.31 0.68 21.89
N VAL A 191 -4.92 1.90 21.48
CA VAL A 191 -5.89 2.97 21.15
C VAL A 191 -6.34 2.92 19.68
N ILE A 192 -5.75 2.03 18.87
CA ILE A 192 -6.26 1.71 17.53
C ILE A 192 -7.49 0.83 17.69
N GLU A 193 -8.48 1.00 16.80
CA GLU A 193 -9.72 0.21 16.76
C GLU A 193 -9.41 -1.30 16.88
N PRO A 194 -9.76 -1.94 18.01
CA PRO A 194 -9.33 -3.30 18.31
C PRO A 194 -9.72 -4.31 17.24
N SER A 195 -10.93 -4.18 16.70
CA SER A 195 -11.44 -5.10 15.67
C SER A 195 -10.62 -5.06 14.40
N TYR A 196 -10.26 -3.86 13.96
CA TYR A 196 -9.46 -3.66 12.77
C TYR A 196 -7.98 -4.01 13.02
N MET A 197 -7.41 -3.62 14.15
CA MET A 197 -6.02 -3.93 14.47
C MET A 197 -5.78 -5.45 14.61
N THR A 198 -6.77 -6.19 15.09
CA THR A 198 -6.74 -7.67 15.11
C THR A 198 -6.70 -8.25 13.69
N LEU A 199 -7.52 -7.73 12.79
CA LEU A 199 -7.49 -8.12 11.37
C LEU A 199 -6.12 -7.83 10.75
N VAL A 200 -5.54 -6.67 11.01
CA VAL A 200 -4.18 -6.31 10.55
C VAL A 200 -3.15 -7.27 11.12
N ALA A 201 -3.19 -7.59 12.41
CA ALA A 201 -2.24 -8.52 13.03
C ALA A 201 -2.36 -9.95 12.46
N VAL A 202 -3.57 -10.41 12.15
CA VAL A 202 -3.80 -11.70 11.47
C VAL A 202 -3.28 -11.66 10.04
N PHE A 203 -3.46 -10.55 9.31
CA PHE A 203 -2.88 -10.38 7.96
C PHE A 203 -1.35 -10.44 8.02
N GLN A 204 -0.74 -9.71 8.95
CA GLN A 204 0.72 -9.72 9.13
C GLN A 204 1.22 -11.13 9.47
N TYR A 205 0.45 -11.91 10.24
CA TYR A 205 0.73 -13.34 10.49
C TYR A 205 0.59 -14.21 9.22
N LEU A 206 -0.48 -14.03 8.43
CA LEU A 206 -0.69 -14.73 7.15
C LEU A 206 0.55 -14.60 6.25
N ILE A 207 1.04 -13.37 6.07
CA ILE A 207 2.17 -13.09 5.19
C ILE A 207 3.54 -13.30 5.86
N GLY A 208 3.59 -13.60 7.16
CA GLY A 208 4.84 -13.78 7.91
C GLY A 208 5.64 -12.50 8.07
N ASN A 209 4.97 -11.36 8.26
CA ASN A 209 5.61 -10.06 8.41
C ASN A 209 5.62 -9.62 9.88
N ASN A 210 6.83 -9.43 10.41
CA ASN A 210 7.06 -8.92 11.75
C ASN A 210 7.68 -7.52 11.75
N ASP A 211 7.95 -6.92 10.59
CA ASP A 211 8.62 -5.62 10.47
C ASP A 211 7.60 -4.46 10.46
N TRP A 212 6.90 -4.28 11.58
CA TRP A 212 5.91 -3.19 11.73
C TRP A 212 5.78 -2.73 13.18
N SER A 213 5.32 -1.50 13.38
CA SER A 213 5.05 -0.94 14.70
C SER A 213 4.12 0.27 14.61
N VAL A 214 2.98 0.25 15.31
CA VAL A 214 2.13 1.45 15.47
C VAL A 214 2.84 2.53 16.29
N TRP A 215 3.47 2.14 17.42
CA TRP A 215 4.18 3.08 18.30
C TRP A 215 5.22 3.93 17.58
N GLY A 216 6.18 3.26 16.92
CA GLY A 216 7.20 3.90 16.09
C GLY A 216 6.75 4.30 14.68
N ARG A 217 5.48 4.12 14.31
CA ARG A 217 4.93 4.33 12.95
C ARG A 217 5.81 3.73 11.86
N HIS A 218 6.27 2.51 12.10
CA HIS A 218 7.06 1.74 11.17
C HIS A 218 6.14 0.83 10.37
N ASN A 219 6.13 1.00 9.05
CA ASN A 219 5.34 0.20 8.11
C ASN A 219 3.82 0.18 8.43
N ILE A 220 3.34 1.23 9.12
CA ILE A 220 1.92 1.50 9.40
C ILE A 220 1.66 3.00 9.29
N ALA A 221 0.64 3.36 8.52
CA ALA A 221 0.07 4.71 8.46
C ALA A 221 -1.15 4.78 9.39
N VAL A 222 -1.30 5.89 10.12
CA VAL A 222 -2.40 6.05 11.08
C VAL A 222 -3.41 7.06 10.54
N PHE A 223 -4.68 6.70 10.60
CA PHE A 223 -5.81 7.53 10.18
C PHE A 223 -6.83 7.64 11.31
N GLN A 224 -7.55 8.76 11.39
CA GLN A 224 -8.65 8.95 12.33
C GLN A 224 -9.95 9.09 11.56
N LYS A 225 -10.95 8.25 11.87
CA LYS A 225 -12.28 8.36 11.28
C LYS A 225 -12.88 9.75 11.54
N THR A 226 -13.63 10.29 10.59
CA THR A 226 -14.25 11.62 10.72
C THR A 226 -15.52 11.60 11.58
N ALA A 227 -16.31 10.52 11.51
CA ALA A 227 -17.53 10.35 12.29
C ALA A 227 -17.23 9.86 13.71
N ASP A 228 -17.97 10.38 14.70
CA ASP A 228 -17.88 9.92 16.09
C ASP A 228 -18.21 8.42 16.20
N PRO A 229 -17.44 7.65 17.02
CA PRO A 229 -16.49 8.10 18.04
C PRO A 229 -15.06 8.41 17.54
N ARG A 230 -14.85 8.57 16.23
CA ARG A 230 -13.57 8.91 15.59
C ARG A 230 -12.41 7.97 15.96
N PRO A 231 -12.59 6.64 15.83
CA PRO A 231 -11.54 5.69 16.15
C PRO A 231 -10.31 5.88 15.26
N LEU A 232 -9.16 5.47 15.79
CA LEU A 232 -7.90 5.41 15.03
C LEU A 232 -7.79 4.08 14.28
N LEU A 233 -7.25 4.13 13.07
CA LEU A 233 -7.02 2.99 12.18
C LEU A 233 -5.54 2.94 11.79
N GLY A 234 -4.90 1.79 11.99
CA GLY A 234 -3.51 1.55 11.59
C GLY A 234 -3.43 0.75 10.30
N VAL A 235 -3.21 1.41 9.16
CA VAL A 235 -3.17 0.78 7.83
C VAL A 235 -1.74 0.35 7.50
N PRO A 236 -1.47 -0.96 7.35
CA PRO A 236 -0.12 -1.46 7.12
C PRO A 236 0.32 -1.24 5.67
N TYR A 237 1.63 -1.11 5.46
CA TYR A 237 2.28 -0.98 4.14
C TYR A 237 3.74 -1.47 4.23
N ASP A 238 4.47 -1.58 3.11
CA ASP A 238 5.84 -2.12 3.03
C ASP A 238 5.88 -3.60 3.46
N PHE A 239 5.62 -4.50 2.51
CA PHE A 239 5.46 -5.95 2.78
C PHE A 239 6.65 -6.79 2.30
N ASP A 240 7.76 -6.17 1.95
CA ASP A 240 8.93 -6.87 1.40
C ASP A 240 9.71 -7.68 2.45
N PHE A 241 9.67 -7.27 3.72
CA PHE A 241 10.21 -8.01 4.87
C PHE A 241 9.26 -9.11 5.39
N SER A 242 8.54 -9.78 4.49
CA SER A 242 7.57 -10.82 4.83
C SER A 242 8.04 -12.21 4.38
N GLY A 243 7.60 -13.25 5.11
CA GLY A 243 7.83 -14.65 4.74
C GLY A 243 7.22 -15.06 3.40
N ALA A 244 6.12 -14.42 2.98
CA ALA A 244 5.51 -14.66 1.68
C ALA A 244 6.34 -14.07 0.53
N VAL A 245 6.97 -12.91 0.72
CA VAL A 245 7.95 -12.38 -0.25
C VAL A 245 9.26 -13.17 -0.18
N ASN A 246 9.72 -13.53 1.02
CA ASN A 246 10.99 -14.23 1.25
C ASN A 246 12.16 -13.59 0.49
N ALA A 247 12.27 -12.26 0.56
CA ALA A 247 13.36 -11.56 -0.09
C ALA A 247 14.70 -11.98 0.55
N PRO A 248 15.79 -12.19 -0.22
CA PRO A 248 17.06 -12.66 0.33
C PRO A 248 17.68 -11.75 1.41
N TYR A 249 17.30 -10.47 1.40
CA TYR A 249 17.76 -9.48 2.37
C TYR A 249 16.88 -9.38 3.62
N ALA A 250 15.71 -10.02 3.63
CA ALA A 250 14.74 -9.90 4.70
C ALA A 250 15.16 -10.76 5.90
N THR A 251 15.25 -10.14 7.06
CA THR A 251 15.58 -10.78 8.33
C THR A 251 14.51 -10.47 9.37
N PRO A 252 14.17 -11.40 10.28
CA PRO A 252 13.29 -11.09 11.38
C PRO A 252 13.85 -9.96 12.25
N PRO A 253 12.99 -9.11 12.83
CA PRO A 253 13.47 -8.09 13.74
C PRO A 253 13.91 -8.75 15.08
N PRO A 254 14.92 -8.19 15.78
CA PRO A 254 15.54 -8.87 16.94
C PRO A 254 14.59 -9.19 18.10
N GLN A 255 13.47 -8.46 18.20
CA GLN A 255 12.50 -8.60 19.29
C GLN A 255 11.52 -9.78 19.12
N VAL A 256 11.55 -10.53 18.01
CA VAL A 256 10.69 -11.70 17.82
C VAL A 256 11.49 -13.01 17.90
N PRO A 257 10.95 -14.08 18.51
CA PRO A 257 11.68 -15.32 18.74
C PRO A 257 11.64 -16.26 17.53
N VAL A 258 11.91 -15.74 16.34
CA VAL A 258 11.95 -16.53 15.09
C VAL A 258 13.30 -16.35 14.38
N LYS A 259 13.76 -17.40 13.70
CA LYS A 259 15.10 -17.42 13.07
C LYS A 259 15.09 -16.90 11.65
N THR A 260 13.97 -17.04 10.94
CA THR A 260 13.83 -16.63 9.55
C THR A 260 12.49 -15.93 9.33
N VAL A 261 12.37 -15.09 8.30
CA VAL A 261 11.10 -14.44 7.96
C VAL A 261 10.02 -15.44 7.52
N ARG A 262 10.40 -16.69 7.18
CA ARG A 262 9.46 -17.76 6.85
C ARG A 262 8.73 -18.29 8.08
N GLU A 263 9.31 -18.17 9.26
CA GLU A 263 8.64 -18.53 10.51
C GLU A 263 7.62 -17.45 10.90
N ARG A 264 6.37 -17.87 11.10
CA ARG A 264 5.30 -16.95 11.52
C ARG A 264 5.39 -16.66 13.01
N TRP A 265 5.09 -15.43 13.37
CA TRP A 265 4.96 -15.01 14.76
C TRP A 265 3.81 -14.03 14.90
N TYR A 266 2.86 -14.30 15.78
CA TYR A 266 1.71 -13.43 15.97
C TYR A 266 2.08 -12.28 16.91
N ARG A 267 2.03 -11.05 16.39
CA ARG A 267 2.36 -9.82 17.15
C ARG A 267 1.13 -9.00 17.56
N GLY A 268 -0.08 -9.53 17.40
CA GLY A 268 -1.29 -8.88 17.85
C GLY A 268 -1.46 -8.95 19.37
N PHE A 269 -2.23 -8.01 19.92
CA PHE A 269 -2.65 -8.09 21.32
C PHE A 269 -3.69 -9.18 21.54
N CYS A 270 -3.77 -9.66 22.78
CA CYS A 270 -4.85 -10.55 23.20
C CYS A 270 -6.19 -9.83 23.11
N GLN A 271 -7.20 -10.50 22.56
CA GLN A 271 -8.50 -9.91 22.28
C GLN A 271 -9.61 -10.88 22.68
N PRO A 272 -10.82 -10.38 22.99
CA PRO A 272 -11.98 -11.23 23.20
C PRO A 272 -12.19 -12.19 22.03
N ASP A 273 -12.68 -13.38 22.31
CA ASP A 273 -12.94 -14.40 21.28
C ASP A 273 -13.83 -13.88 20.14
N SER A 274 -14.81 -13.03 20.44
CA SER A 274 -15.66 -12.41 19.42
C SER A 274 -14.89 -11.57 18.41
N VAL A 275 -13.89 -10.80 18.87
CA VAL A 275 -13.04 -9.95 18.01
C VAL A 275 -12.09 -10.81 17.18
N LEU A 276 -11.41 -11.76 17.82
CA LEU A 276 -10.49 -12.66 17.13
C LEU A 276 -11.21 -13.52 16.09
N GLN A 277 -12.31 -14.18 16.46
CA GLN A 277 -13.06 -15.01 15.52
C GLN A 277 -13.67 -14.20 14.39
N GLY A 278 -14.12 -12.97 14.65
CA GLY A 278 -14.55 -12.04 13.60
C GLY A 278 -13.46 -11.75 12.58
N ALA A 279 -12.22 -11.49 13.04
CA ALA A 279 -11.08 -11.31 12.15
C ALA A 279 -10.78 -12.59 11.36
N LEU A 280 -10.64 -13.75 12.02
CA LEU A 280 -10.35 -15.03 11.36
C LEU A 280 -11.42 -15.43 10.33
N ALA A 281 -12.70 -15.16 10.62
CA ALA A 281 -13.80 -15.43 9.69
C ALA A 281 -13.67 -14.64 8.39
N ARG A 282 -13.17 -13.39 8.42
CA ARG A 282 -12.91 -12.63 7.19
C ARG A 282 -11.87 -13.31 6.30
N PHE A 283 -10.79 -13.84 6.87
CA PHE A 283 -9.78 -14.57 6.09
C PHE A 283 -10.33 -15.87 5.52
N ARG A 284 -11.13 -16.63 6.29
CA ARG A 284 -11.79 -17.84 5.79
C ARG A 284 -12.72 -17.52 4.62
N ALA A 285 -13.53 -16.47 4.73
CA ALA A 285 -14.44 -16.03 3.67
C ALA A 285 -13.69 -15.52 2.42
N ALA A 286 -12.54 -14.87 2.61
CA ALA A 286 -11.74 -14.33 1.53
C ALA A 286 -10.73 -15.33 0.94
N LYS A 287 -10.70 -16.60 1.37
CA LYS A 287 -9.68 -17.60 0.99
C LYS A 287 -9.48 -17.66 -0.52
N ASP A 288 -10.54 -17.85 -1.30
CA ASP A 288 -10.42 -17.99 -2.76
C ASP A 288 -9.93 -16.69 -3.40
N SER A 289 -10.44 -15.54 -2.97
CA SER A 289 -9.98 -14.22 -3.44
C SER A 289 -8.51 -13.98 -3.12
N ILE A 290 -8.03 -14.39 -1.95
CA ILE A 290 -6.61 -14.30 -1.55
C ILE A 290 -5.73 -15.07 -2.54
N TYR A 291 -6.10 -16.30 -2.88
CA TYR A 291 -5.33 -17.12 -3.83
C TYR A 291 -5.42 -16.58 -5.26
N ALA A 292 -6.61 -16.11 -5.66
CA ALA A 292 -6.82 -15.53 -6.97
C ALA A 292 -5.94 -14.28 -7.19
N ASN A 293 -5.80 -13.41 -6.19
CA ASN A 293 -4.96 -12.21 -6.30
C ASN A 293 -3.47 -12.51 -6.49
N VAL A 294 -2.96 -13.64 -5.98
CA VAL A 294 -1.57 -14.07 -6.24
C VAL A 294 -1.42 -14.66 -7.64
N ARG A 295 -2.38 -15.49 -8.07
CA ARG A 295 -2.37 -16.12 -9.41
C ARG A 295 -2.53 -15.10 -10.53
N ALA A 296 -3.22 -14.00 -10.26
CA ALA A 296 -3.49 -12.94 -11.23
C ALA A 296 -2.30 -11.98 -11.44
N VAL A 297 -1.18 -12.13 -10.71
CA VAL A 297 -0.02 -11.25 -10.88
C VAL A 297 0.67 -11.55 -12.21
N PRO A 298 0.72 -10.59 -13.14
CA PRO A 298 1.39 -10.79 -14.43
C PRO A 298 2.89 -11.07 -14.25
N ASP A 299 3.42 -11.95 -15.09
CA ASP A 299 4.85 -12.30 -15.18
C ASP A 299 5.50 -12.81 -13.88
N LEU A 300 4.72 -13.11 -12.85
CA LEU A 300 5.21 -13.82 -11.67
C LEU A 300 5.37 -15.31 -12.02
N PRO A 301 6.60 -15.87 -11.98
CA PRO A 301 6.81 -17.26 -12.40
C PRO A 301 5.98 -18.24 -11.56
N GLU A 302 5.50 -19.32 -12.19
CA GLU A 302 4.64 -20.32 -11.53
C GLU A 302 5.25 -20.89 -10.25
N GLY A 303 6.58 -21.05 -10.22
CA GLY A 303 7.29 -21.48 -9.02
C GLY A 303 7.15 -20.50 -7.85
N ASP A 304 7.18 -19.19 -8.10
CA ASP A 304 6.95 -18.18 -7.06
C ASP A 304 5.50 -18.13 -6.64
N VAL A 305 4.55 -18.22 -7.58
CA VAL A 305 3.11 -18.31 -7.28
C VAL A 305 2.88 -19.50 -6.33
N ARG A 306 3.35 -20.69 -6.70
CA ARG A 306 3.25 -21.90 -5.88
C ARG A 306 3.88 -21.72 -4.49
N ASN A 307 5.10 -21.16 -4.40
CA ASN A 307 5.76 -20.92 -3.12
C ASN A 307 4.97 -19.99 -2.18
N VAL A 308 4.30 -18.97 -2.73
CA VAL A 308 3.42 -18.07 -1.95
C VAL A 308 2.15 -18.81 -1.52
N LEU A 309 1.51 -19.55 -2.43
CA LEU A 309 0.27 -20.26 -2.14
C LEU A 309 0.48 -21.40 -1.13
N GLU A 310 1.55 -22.18 -1.24
CA GLU A 310 1.92 -23.20 -0.25
C GLU A 310 2.18 -22.57 1.12
N TYR A 311 2.79 -21.38 1.15
CA TYR A 311 2.92 -20.64 2.39
C TYR A 311 1.56 -20.28 2.97
N PHE A 312 0.61 -19.80 2.16
CA PHE A 312 -0.75 -19.50 2.60
C PHE A 312 -1.53 -20.74 3.03
N ASP A 313 -1.31 -21.90 2.40
CA ASP A 313 -1.93 -23.16 2.80
C ASP A 313 -1.63 -23.47 4.27
N ASP A 314 -0.39 -23.26 4.71
CA ASP A 314 -0.02 -23.47 6.12
C ASP A 314 -0.75 -22.53 7.08
N PHE A 315 -1.03 -21.29 6.67
CA PHE A 315 -1.87 -20.38 7.44
C PHE A 315 -3.32 -20.89 7.53
N PHE A 316 -3.90 -21.35 6.42
CA PHE A 316 -5.27 -21.85 6.43
C PHE A 316 -5.43 -23.16 7.20
N LYS A 317 -4.42 -24.04 7.19
CA LYS A 317 -4.36 -25.22 8.08
C LYS A 317 -4.39 -24.82 9.55
N VAL A 318 -3.73 -23.73 9.94
CA VAL A 318 -3.86 -23.18 11.31
C VAL A 318 -5.30 -22.77 11.58
N LEU A 319 -5.95 -22.06 10.64
CA LEU A 319 -7.31 -21.54 10.84
C LEU A 319 -8.38 -22.65 10.90
N GLU A 320 -8.11 -23.80 10.29
CA GLU A 320 -8.98 -24.98 10.27
C GLU A 320 -8.82 -25.85 11.54
N ASN A 321 -7.79 -25.61 12.36
CA ASN A 321 -7.52 -26.37 13.59
C ASN A 321 -7.69 -25.49 14.85
N PRO A 322 -8.74 -25.69 15.67
CA PRO A 322 -8.98 -24.90 16.87
C PRO A 322 -7.81 -24.91 17.88
N GLY A 323 -7.12 -26.04 18.01
CA GLY A 323 -5.94 -26.18 18.86
C GLY A 323 -4.76 -25.34 18.36
N ALA A 324 -4.56 -25.30 17.04
CA ALA A 324 -3.57 -24.42 16.42
C ALA A 324 -3.97 -22.94 16.57
N VAL A 325 -5.23 -22.57 16.31
CA VAL A 325 -5.72 -21.20 16.53
C VAL A 325 -5.43 -20.75 17.97
N ARG A 326 -5.78 -21.57 18.96
CA ARG A 326 -5.52 -21.27 20.36
C ARG A 326 -4.03 -21.09 20.65
N ARG A 327 -3.17 -21.94 20.09
CA ARG A 327 -1.72 -21.85 20.27
C ARG A 327 -1.16 -20.56 19.66
N GLU A 328 -1.48 -20.31 18.39
CA GLU A 328 -0.87 -19.21 17.62
C GLU A 328 -1.43 -17.83 18.00
N PHE A 329 -2.74 -17.70 18.19
CA PHE A 329 -3.40 -16.40 18.35
C PHE A 329 -3.86 -16.06 19.78
N VAL A 330 -4.01 -17.06 20.66
CA VAL A 330 -4.53 -16.84 22.03
C VAL A 330 -3.45 -17.03 23.10
N ARG A 331 -2.59 -18.03 22.97
CA ARG A 331 -1.48 -18.24 23.93
C ARG A 331 -0.29 -17.34 23.67
N ASN A 332 0.02 -17.07 22.39
CA ASN A 332 1.19 -16.29 21.98
C ASN A 332 0.87 -14.81 21.70
N CYS A 333 -0.36 -14.35 21.95
CA CYS A 333 -0.70 -12.93 21.81
C CYS A 333 0.03 -12.07 22.83
N ARG A 334 0.23 -10.79 22.49
CA ARG A 334 0.82 -9.81 23.41
C ARG A 334 -0.20 -9.46 24.49
N SER A 335 0.18 -9.63 25.74
CA SER A 335 -0.58 -9.07 26.86
C SER A 335 -0.33 -7.58 26.99
N LEU A 336 -1.38 -6.85 27.39
CA LEU A 336 -1.21 -5.51 27.92
C LEU A 336 -0.50 -5.63 29.27
N GLN A 337 0.80 -5.36 29.30
CA GLN A 337 1.43 -5.02 30.57
C GLN A 337 0.96 -3.60 30.91
N LEU A 338 -0.09 -3.50 31.73
CA LEU A 338 -0.40 -2.27 32.44
C LEU A 338 0.84 -1.97 33.29
N ARG A 339 1.59 -0.92 32.91
CA ARG A 339 2.63 -0.36 33.76
C ARG A 339 2.00 0.65 34.70
#